data_AF-A0A498MYZ4-F1
#
_entry.id   AF-A0A498MYZ4-F1
#
_cell.length_a   1.000
_cell.length_b   1.000
_cell.length_c   1.000
_cell.angle_alpha   90.00
_cell.angle_beta   90.00
_cell.angle_gamma   90.00
#
_symmetry.space_group_name_H-M   'P 1'
#
loop_
_entity.id
_entity.type
_entity.pdbx_description
1 polymer ?
#
loop_
_entity_poly.entity_id
_entity_poly.type
_entity_poly.pdbx_seq_one_letter_code
_entity_poly.pdbx_strand_id
1 'polypeptide(L)'
;MGDGGVNAVGEGVNQSHVLFDRFVQATTCKGTLKAFQELCDFLELKPNEYRVFYHKLKSKLNYWKAKALWAKLDKRASHKEYKKGRACTNTKCLIIGAGPCGLRTAIELGFLGAKVVLLEKRDAFSRNNVLHLWPFTIQDLRGLGAKKFYGKFCAGAIDHISIRQLQLMLLKVALLLGIEIHVNVEFRGLIEPPEDQENERIGWRAEVHPRTHPVNELEFDVIIGADGRRNTLSGFRRKEFRGKLAIAITANFINRNTTAEAKVEEISGVAFIFNQKFFQDLREATGIDLENIVYYKDDTHYFVMTAKKQSLLEKGVILHDYADTEMLLSRANVDQKALLSYAREAADFSTNHQLPKLDFAINHYGQPDVAMFDFTCMYASENAALVRQRNGHKLLVALVGDSLLEVSEKLM
;
A
#
# COMPACT_ATOMS: atom_id res chain seq x y z
N MET A 1 30.09 -35.48 -50.55
CA MET A 1 30.96 -34.28 -50.47
C MET A 1 30.05 -33.11 -50.75
N GLY A 2 29.47 -32.46 -49.75
CA GLY A 2 30.15 -31.71 -48.71
C GLY A 2 29.91 -30.25 -49.04
N ASP A 3 28.82 -29.69 -48.50
CA ASP A 3 28.71 -28.25 -48.34
C ASP A 3 27.98 -27.98 -47.03
N GLY A 4 28.79 -27.60 -46.05
CA GLY A 4 28.33 -27.08 -44.77
C GLY A 4 28.21 -25.56 -44.84
N GLY A 5 27.30 -25.04 -44.03
CA GLY A 5 27.13 -23.61 -43.79
C GLY A 5 25.64 -23.28 -43.69
N VAL A 6 25.09 -22.73 -42.62
CA VAL A 6 25.66 -22.11 -41.43
C VAL A 6 24.60 -22.29 -40.33
N ASN A 7 24.91 -23.04 -39.28
CA ASN A 7 24.23 -22.85 -38.00
C ASN A 7 24.68 -21.47 -37.49
N ALA A 8 23.82 -20.46 -37.60
CA ALA A 8 23.96 -19.20 -36.86
C ALA A 8 23.20 -19.38 -35.53
N VAL A 9 23.86 -19.78 -34.44
CA VAL A 9 24.49 -18.90 -33.45
C VAL A 9 23.53 -17.84 -32.91
N GLY A 10 22.90 -18.16 -31.76
CA GLY A 10 22.47 -17.21 -30.72
C GLY A 10 21.26 -16.34 -31.01
N GLU A 11 20.06 -16.78 -30.61
CA GLU A 11 18.95 -15.84 -30.36
C GLU A 11 19.37 -14.84 -29.28
N GLY A 12 19.85 -13.67 -29.69
CA GLY A 12 20.12 -12.57 -28.80
C GLY A 12 18.85 -12.23 -28.02
N VAL A 13 18.93 -12.20 -26.70
CA VAL A 13 17.80 -11.89 -25.83
C VAL A 13 17.25 -10.52 -26.23
N ASN A 14 15.97 -10.46 -26.64
CA ASN A 14 15.35 -9.19 -27.05
C ASN A 14 15.40 -8.20 -25.88
N GLN A 15 16.09 -7.08 -26.08
CA GLN A 15 16.36 -6.09 -25.02
C GLN A 15 15.08 -5.57 -24.35
N SER A 16 13.98 -5.39 -25.10
CA SER A 16 12.69 -4.98 -24.51
C SER A 16 12.14 -6.01 -23.52
N HIS A 17 12.42 -7.31 -23.73
CA HIS A 17 11.99 -8.39 -22.83
C HIS A 17 12.79 -8.37 -21.55
N VAL A 18 14.10 -8.11 -21.62
CA VAL A 18 14.98 -7.94 -20.44
C VAL A 18 14.54 -6.75 -19.60
N LEU A 19 14.28 -5.60 -20.24
CA LEU A 19 13.83 -4.39 -19.56
C LEU A 19 12.47 -4.61 -18.88
N PHE A 20 11.55 -5.31 -19.55
CA PHE A 20 10.26 -5.68 -18.96
C PHE A 20 10.40 -6.65 -17.79
N ASP A 21 11.26 -7.66 -17.89
CA ASP A 21 11.52 -8.59 -16.79
C ASP A 21 12.10 -7.85 -15.58
N ARG A 22 13.03 -6.91 -15.79
CA ARG A 22 13.59 -6.07 -14.72
C ARG A 22 12.52 -5.19 -14.06
N PHE A 23 11.61 -4.61 -14.85
CA PHE A 23 10.46 -3.88 -14.32
C PHE A 23 9.55 -4.77 -13.47
N VAL A 24 9.22 -5.96 -13.97
CA VAL A 24 8.38 -6.95 -13.25
C VAL A 24 9.06 -7.41 -11.95
N GLN A 25 10.37 -7.59 -11.95
CA GLN A 25 11.15 -8.09 -10.80
C GLN A 25 11.59 -6.99 -9.82
N ALA A 26 11.45 -5.71 -10.16
CA ALA A 26 11.86 -4.61 -9.28
C ALA A 26 11.17 -4.69 -7.91
N THR A 27 11.95 -4.50 -6.84
CA THR A 27 11.56 -4.72 -5.43
C THR A 27 11.44 -3.43 -4.62
N THR A 28 11.69 -2.27 -5.25
CA THR A 28 11.63 -0.95 -4.62
C THR A 28 10.84 0.01 -5.50
N CYS A 29 10.27 1.07 -4.91
CA CYS A 29 9.51 2.08 -5.64
C CYS A 29 10.39 2.77 -6.69
N LYS A 30 11.55 3.34 -6.29
CA LYS A 30 12.53 3.93 -7.22
C LYS A 30 12.99 2.96 -8.30
N GLY A 31 13.31 1.72 -7.94
CA GLY A 31 13.76 0.71 -8.90
C GLY A 31 12.68 0.39 -9.93
N THR A 32 11.42 0.32 -9.50
CA THR A 32 10.27 0.10 -10.39
C THR A 32 10.09 1.28 -11.36
N LEU A 33 10.10 2.51 -10.86
CA LEU A 33 9.97 3.73 -11.68
C LEU A 33 11.10 3.82 -12.71
N LYS A 34 12.35 3.65 -12.27
CA LYS A 34 13.53 3.66 -13.14
C LYS A 34 13.47 2.58 -14.22
N ALA A 35 13.17 1.33 -13.82
CA ALA A 35 13.07 0.23 -14.77
C ALA A 35 11.96 0.43 -15.80
N PHE A 36 10.84 1.05 -15.39
CA PHE A 36 9.74 1.38 -16.30
C PHE A 36 10.09 2.52 -17.26
N GLN A 37 10.78 3.56 -16.78
CA GLN A 37 11.25 4.65 -17.62
C GLN A 37 12.18 4.13 -18.71
N GLU A 38 13.19 3.34 -18.34
CA GLU A 38 14.11 2.74 -19.30
C GLU A 38 13.40 1.82 -20.33
N LEU A 39 12.34 1.11 -19.92
CA LEU A 39 11.50 0.36 -20.85
C LEU A 39 10.74 1.28 -21.82
N CYS A 40 10.16 2.38 -21.32
CA CYS A 40 9.45 3.34 -22.15
C CYS A 40 10.38 4.04 -23.14
N ASP A 41 11.57 4.46 -22.69
CA ASP A 41 12.59 5.09 -23.53
C ASP A 41 13.02 4.14 -24.66
N PHE A 42 13.32 2.87 -24.34
CA PHE A 42 13.71 1.87 -25.32
C PHE A 42 12.60 1.58 -26.35
N LEU A 43 11.34 1.63 -25.93
CA LEU A 43 10.18 1.43 -26.81
C LEU A 43 9.71 2.73 -27.48
N GLU A 44 10.38 3.86 -27.23
CA GLU A 44 9.99 5.20 -27.70
C GLU A 44 8.54 5.54 -27.37
N LEU A 45 8.14 5.26 -26.12
CA LEU A 45 6.80 5.51 -25.62
C LEU A 45 6.82 6.68 -24.66
N LYS A 46 5.80 7.54 -24.76
CA LYS A 46 5.61 8.67 -23.84
C LYS A 46 4.41 8.37 -22.93
N PRO A 47 4.61 8.10 -21.62
CA PRO A 47 3.51 7.81 -20.69
C PRO A 47 2.45 8.92 -20.60
N ASN A 48 2.83 10.18 -20.91
CA ASN A 48 1.90 11.30 -20.93
C ASN A 48 0.85 11.23 -22.05
N GLU A 49 1.07 10.43 -23.11
CA GLU A 49 0.07 10.08 -24.14
C GLU A 49 -0.94 9.03 -23.63
N TYR A 50 -1.47 9.27 -22.43
CA TYR A 50 -2.21 8.30 -21.59
C TYR A 50 -3.35 7.57 -22.32
N ARG A 51 -4.05 8.25 -23.26
CA ARG A 51 -5.18 7.68 -24.02
C ARG A 51 -4.79 6.50 -24.91
N VAL A 52 -3.55 6.47 -25.39
CA VAL A 52 -3.06 5.45 -26.34
C VAL A 52 -1.87 4.67 -25.80
N PHE A 53 -1.28 5.12 -24.70
CA PHE A 53 -0.06 4.58 -24.12
C PHE A 53 -0.13 3.06 -23.89
N TYR A 54 -1.12 2.58 -23.13
CA TYR A 54 -1.26 1.14 -22.82
C TYR A 54 -1.36 0.29 -24.10
N HIS A 55 -2.13 0.76 -25.10
CA HIS A 55 -2.28 0.05 -26.37
C HIS A 55 -0.96 -0.01 -27.16
N LYS A 56 -0.23 1.10 -27.24
CA LYS A 56 1.10 1.16 -27.88
C LYS A 56 2.14 0.30 -27.16
N LEU A 57 2.13 0.33 -25.81
CA LEU A 57 3.01 -0.50 -24.99
C LEU A 57 2.77 -1.98 -25.27
N LYS A 58 1.50 -2.40 -25.19
CA LYS A 58 1.11 -3.78 -25.47
C LYS A 58 1.49 -4.21 -26.88
N SER A 59 1.27 -3.37 -27.89
CA SER A 59 1.58 -3.71 -29.29
C SER A 59 3.08 -3.83 -29.55
N LYS A 60 3.90 -2.97 -28.93
CA LYS A 60 5.36 -3.00 -29.08
C LYS A 60 6.02 -4.10 -28.25
N LEU A 61 5.38 -4.55 -27.16
CA LEU A 61 5.92 -5.60 -26.28
C LEU A 61 5.30 -6.98 -26.56
N ASN A 62 5.64 -7.55 -27.72
CA ASN A 62 5.28 -8.93 -28.07
C ASN A 62 6.19 -9.94 -27.33
N TYR A 63 5.90 -10.14 -26.04
CA TYR A 63 6.65 -11.02 -25.15
C TYR A 63 5.74 -12.07 -24.53
N TRP A 64 6.10 -13.36 -24.61
CA TRP A 64 5.26 -14.45 -24.10
C TRP A 64 4.94 -14.31 -22.61
N LYS A 65 5.90 -13.82 -21.82
CA LYS A 65 5.72 -13.54 -20.38
C LYS A 65 4.74 -12.40 -20.12
N ALA A 66 4.53 -11.48 -21.07
CA ALA A 66 3.64 -10.33 -20.92
C ALA A 66 2.21 -10.63 -21.41
N LYS A 67 2.02 -11.55 -22.37
CA LYS A 67 0.71 -11.90 -22.96
C LYS A 67 -0.37 -12.22 -21.92
N ALA A 68 -0.05 -13.02 -20.90
CA ALA A 68 -1.01 -13.39 -19.86
C ALA A 68 -1.44 -12.19 -18.99
N LEU A 69 -0.55 -11.22 -18.79
CA LEU A 69 -0.86 -9.98 -18.08
C LEU A 69 -1.79 -9.11 -18.93
N TRP A 70 -1.49 -8.95 -20.21
CA TRP A 70 -2.33 -8.20 -21.16
C TRP A 70 -3.75 -8.75 -21.23
N ALA A 71 -3.91 -10.07 -21.33
CA ALA A 71 -5.23 -10.69 -21.36
C ALA A 71 -6.06 -10.37 -20.11
N LYS A 72 -5.42 -10.29 -18.94
CA LYS A 72 -6.09 -9.93 -17.67
C LYS A 72 -6.51 -8.46 -17.63
N LEU A 73 -5.61 -7.55 -17.99
CA LEU A 73 -5.90 -6.12 -18.02
C LEU A 73 -6.92 -5.77 -19.11
N ASP A 74 -6.82 -6.39 -20.29
CA ASP A 74 -7.79 -6.24 -21.39
C ASP A 74 -9.17 -6.76 -20.95
N LYS A 75 -9.24 -7.90 -20.27
CA LYS A 75 -10.50 -8.42 -19.72
C LYS A 75 -11.13 -7.41 -18.77
N ARG A 76 -10.36 -6.85 -17.84
CA ARG A 76 -10.87 -5.80 -16.93
C ARG A 76 -11.33 -4.57 -17.70
N ALA A 77 -10.49 -4.02 -18.57
CA ALA A 77 -10.80 -2.84 -19.39
C ALA A 77 -12.05 -3.01 -20.28
N SER A 78 -12.42 -4.25 -20.61
CA SER A 78 -13.59 -4.57 -21.43
C SER A 78 -14.93 -4.48 -20.69
N HIS A 79 -14.93 -4.31 -19.37
CA HIS A 79 -16.15 -4.15 -18.58
C HIS A 79 -16.98 -2.95 -19.09
N LYS A 80 -18.31 -3.11 -19.12
CA LYS A 80 -19.25 -2.15 -19.73
C LYS A 80 -19.21 -0.78 -19.05
N GLU A 81 -18.94 -0.76 -17.74
CA GLU A 81 -18.87 0.43 -16.89
C GLU A 81 -17.79 1.40 -17.37
N TYR A 82 -16.68 0.88 -17.92
CA TYR A 82 -15.58 1.70 -18.45
C TYR A 82 -15.89 2.31 -19.82
N LYS A 83 -16.96 1.88 -20.48
CA LYS A 83 -17.35 2.35 -21.83
C LYS A 83 -16.18 2.33 -22.84
N LYS A 84 -15.37 1.26 -22.80
CA LYS A 84 -14.13 1.13 -23.60
C LYS A 84 -13.13 2.27 -23.35
N GLY A 85 -12.96 2.69 -22.09
CA GLY A 85 -12.08 3.79 -21.69
C GLY A 85 -12.61 5.17 -22.09
N ARG A 86 -13.92 5.31 -22.29
CA ARG A 86 -14.54 6.57 -22.74
C ARG A 86 -15.46 7.23 -21.71
N ALA A 87 -15.59 6.63 -20.53
CA ALA A 87 -16.48 7.16 -19.49
C ALA A 87 -16.00 8.51 -18.95
N CYS A 88 -14.69 8.72 -18.83
CA CYS A 88 -14.08 9.90 -18.21
C CYS A 88 -12.98 10.54 -19.07
N THR A 89 -13.03 10.46 -20.40
CA THR A 89 -11.95 10.90 -21.32
C THR A 89 -11.51 12.35 -21.16
N ASN A 90 -12.40 13.23 -20.70
CA ASN A 90 -12.15 14.65 -20.51
C ASN A 90 -12.02 15.04 -19.03
N THR A 91 -11.91 14.06 -18.13
CA THR A 91 -11.74 14.29 -16.70
C THR A 91 -10.27 14.21 -16.33
N LYS A 92 -9.77 15.22 -15.60
CA LYS A 92 -8.43 15.22 -15.02
C LYS A 92 -8.54 14.98 -13.50
N CYS A 93 -7.83 13.98 -13.02
CA CYS A 93 -7.86 13.54 -11.62
C CYS A 93 -6.48 13.69 -10.97
N LEU A 94 -6.45 14.29 -9.79
CA LEU A 94 -5.29 14.28 -8.90
C LEU A 94 -5.54 13.33 -7.70
N ILE A 95 -4.59 12.47 -7.38
CA ILE A 95 -4.66 11.57 -6.23
C ILE A 95 -3.52 11.88 -5.26
N ILE A 96 -3.84 12.01 -3.99
CA ILE A 96 -2.86 12.27 -2.93
C ILE A 96 -2.58 10.97 -2.17
N GLY A 97 -1.40 10.38 -2.37
CA GLY A 97 -0.91 9.21 -1.67
C GLY A 97 -0.84 7.94 -2.54
N ALA A 98 0.34 7.31 -2.58
CA ALA A 98 0.57 6.02 -3.23
C ALA A 98 0.39 4.83 -2.26
N GLY A 99 -0.54 4.95 -1.31
CA GLY A 99 -1.02 3.82 -0.52
C GLY A 99 -1.79 2.81 -1.40
N PRO A 100 -2.10 1.60 -0.89
CA PRO A 100 -2.88 0.62 -1.64
C PRO A 100 -4.18 1.19 -2.19
N CYS A 101 -4.96 1.91 -1.37
CA CYS A 101 -6.23 2.52 -1.79
C CYS A 101 -6.03 3.58 -2.88
N GLY A 102 -5.06 4.48 -2.72
CA GLY A 102 -4.79 5.53 -3.71
C GLY A 102 -4.38 4.96 -5.08
N LEU A 103 -3.46 3.99 -5.10
CA LEU A 103 -3.06 3.30 -6.33
C LEU A 103 -4.22 2.50 -6.94
N ARG A 104 -5.03 1.84 -6.11
CA ARG A 104 -6.19 1.07 -6.58
C ARG A 104 -7.26 1.97 -7.20
N THR A 105 -7.53 3.14 -6.61
CA THR A 105 -8.42 4.16 -7.17
C THR A 105 -7.86 4.73 -8.46
N ALA A 106 -6.54 4.96 -8.53
CA ALA A 106 -5.86 5.41 -9.74
C ALA A 106 -6.12 4.45 -10.91
N ILE A 107 -5.99 3.15 -10.66
CA ILE A 107 -6.21 2.08 -11.65
C ILE A 107 -7.65 2.11 -12.19
N GLU A 108 -8.68 2.27 -11.33
CA GLU A 108 -10.07 2.40 -11.81
C GLU A 108 -10.26 3.64 -12.67
N LEU A 109 -9.74 4.79 -12.25
CA LEU A 109 -9.83 6.03 -13.02
C LEU A 109 -9.10 5.92 -14.36
N GLY A 110 -7.98 5.20 -14.39
CA GLY A 110 -7.26 4.84 -15.62
C GLY A 110 -8.12 4.00 -16.56
N PHE A 111 -8.80 2.96 -16.06
CA PHE A 111 -9.73 2.16 -16.88
C PHE A 111 -10.94 2.96 -17.38
N LEU A 112 -11.44 3.92 -16.61
CA LEU A 112 -12.49 4.86 -17.04
C LEU A 112 -12.04 5.81 -18.17
N GLY A 113 -10.73 5.93 -18.40
CA GLY A 113 -10.12 6.77 -19.42
C GLY A 113 -9.78 8.20 -18.97
N ALA A 114 -9.77 8.46 -17.66
CA ALA A 114 -9.37 9.77 -17.11
C ALA A 114 -7.87 10.02 -17.26
N LYS A 115 -7.46 11.29 -17.30
CA LYS A 115 -6.07 11.67 -17.05
C LYS A 115 -5.82 11.59 -15.55
N VAL A 116 -4.99 10.66 -15.11
CA VAL A 116 -4.70 10.46 -13.69
C VAL A 116 -3.27 10.86 -13.37
N VAL A 117 -3.12 11.74 -12.39
CA VAL A 117 -1.84 12.12 -11.79
C VAL A 117 -1.90 11.78 -10.31
N LEU A 118 -0.86 11.13 -9.79
CA LEU A 118 -0.76 10.72 -8.38
C LEU A 118 0.50 11.32 -7.76
N LEU A 119 0.35 11.92 -6.58
CA LEU A 119 1.44 12.48 -5.80
C LEU A 119 1.72 11.62 -4.57
N GLU A 120 2.98 11.31 -4.32
CA GLU A 120 3.44 10.65 -3.10
C GLU A 120 4.63 11.41 -2.52
N LYS A 121 4.54 11.74 -1.23
CA LYS A 121 5.59 12.51 -0.55
C LYS A 121 6.86 11.69 -0.30
N ARG A 122 6.75 10.35 -0.24
CA ARG A 122 7.88 9.43 -0.06
C ARG A 122 8.36 8.91 -1.41
N ASP A 123 9.51 8.25 -1.41
CA ASP A 123 10.06 7.56 -2.58
C ASP A 123 10.35 6.07 -2.34
N ALA A 124 9.90 5.56 -1.19
CA ALA A 124 10.07 4.17 -0.79
C ALA A 124 8.77 3.61 -0.18
N PHE A 125 8.49 2.36 -0.49
CA PHE A 125 7.47 1.56 0.19
C PHE A 125 8.17 0.70 1.24
N SER A 126 7.99 1.05 2.50
CA SER A 126 8.83 0.53 3.58
C SER A 126 8.08 -0.15 4.73
N ARG A 127 6.74 -0.21 4.66
CA ARG A 127 5.91 -0.83 5.69
C ARG A 127 5.90 -2.35 5.48
N ASN A 128 6.45 -3.09 6.43
CA ASN A 128 6.50 -4.55 6.38
C ASN A 128 5.23 -5.22 6.92
N ASN A 129 4.43 -4.50 7.74
CA ASN A 129 3.18 -5.03 8.30
C ASN A 129 2.29 -5.65 7.21
N VAL A 130 1.58 -6.69 7.62
CA VAL A 130 0.84 -7.60 6.73
C VAL A 130 -0.66 -7.32 6.84
N LEU A 131 -1.32 -7.22 5.69
CA LEU A 131 -2.75 -6.98 5.58
C LEU A 131 -3.45 -8.29 5.24
N HIS A 132 -4.48 -8.63 6.00
CA HIS A 132 -5.45 -9.64 5.58
C HIS A 132 -6.25 -9.17 4.35
N LEU A 133 -6.59 -10.10 3.47
CA LEU A 133 -7.31 -9.88 2.22
C LEU A 133 -8.57 -10.73 2.19
N TRP A 134 -9.72 -10.07 2.14
CA TRP A 134 -10.97 -10.78 1.89
C TRP A 134 -10.98 -11.46 0.51
N PRO A 135 -11.79 -12.51 0.32
CA PRO A 135 -11.82 -13.28 -0.93
C PRO A 135 -12.01 -12.42 -2.19
N PHE A 136 -12.87 -11.39 -2.14
CA PHE A 136 -13.10 -10.51 -3.29
C PHE A 136 -11.84 -9.70 -3.64
N THR A 137 -11.05 -9.28 -2.64
CA THR A 137 -9.82 -8.52 -2.83
C THR A 137 -8.75 -9.40 -3.48
N ILE A 138 -8.65 -10.67 -3.04
CA ILE A 138 -7.78 -11.66 -3.69
C ILE A 138 -8.17 -11.85 -5.15
N GLN A 139 -9.47 -11.99 -5.45
CA GLN A 139 -9.97 -12.14 -6.81
C GLN A 139 -9.67 -10.89 -7.67
N ASP A 140 -9.88 -9.70 -7.11
CA ASP A 140 -9.61 -8.43 -7.79
C ASP A 140 -8.14 -8.30 -8.17
N LEU A 141 -7.23 -8.51 -7.21
CA LEU A 141 -5.78 -8.46 -7.43
C LEU A 141 -5.30 -9.55 -8.41
N ARG A 142 -5.84 -10.78 -8.33
CA ARG A 142 -5.58 -11.83 -9.35
C ARG A 142 -6.06 -11.42 -10.74
N GLY A 143 -7.16 -10.66 -10.81
CA GLY A 143 -7.70 -10.04 -12.02
C GLY A 143 -6.81 -8.95 -12.61
N LEU A 144 -6.03 -8.26 -11.78
CA LEU A 144 -5.03 -7.26 -12.19
C LEU A 144 -3.64 -7.86 -12.47
N GLY A 145 -3.50 -9.18 -12.38
CA GLY A 145 -2.24 -9.87 -12.66
C GLY A 145 -1.28 -9.96 -11.48
N ALA A 146 -1.76 -9.88 -10.24
CA ALA A 146 -0.94 -9.96 -9.02
C ALA A 146 0.18 -11.02 -9.04
N LYS A 147 -0.15 -12.26 -9.41
CA LYS A 147 0.82 -13.38 -9.50
C LYS A 147 1.99 -13.13 -10.47
N LYS A 148 1.81 -12.22 -11.44
CA LYS A 148 2.89 -11.84 -12.37
C LYS A 148 3.95 -10.99 -11.68
N PHE A 149 3.53 -10.10 -10.79
CA PHE A 149 4.42 -9.16 -10.09
C PHE A 149 4.92 -9.71 -8.76
N TYR A 150 4.15 -10.61 -8.14
CA TYR A 150 4.47 -11.26 -6.88
C TYR A 150 4.08 -12.74 -6.97
N GLY A 151 5.05 -13.61 -7.28
CA GLY A 151 4.80 -15.03 -7.56
C GLY A 151 4.18 -15.80 -6.37
N LYS A 152 4.49 -15.36 -5.15
CA LYS A 152 3.94 -15.92 -3.91
C LYS A 152 2.52 -15.44 -3.59
N PHE A 153 1.95 -14.51 -4.36
CA PHE A 153 0.65 -13.90 -4.07
C PHE A 153 -0.45 -14.95 -3.86
N CYS A 154 -0.92 -15.04 -2.61
CA CYS A 154 -1.98 -15.93 -2.15
C CYS A 154 -1.81 -17.35 -2.73
N ALA A 155 -0.61 -17.91 -2.56
CA ALA A 155 -0.31 -19.29 -2.89
C ALA A 155 -0.86 -20.24 -1.80
N GLY A 156 -1.50 -21.33 -2.22
CA GLY A 156 -2.21 -22.21 -1.28
C GLY A 156 -3.36 -21.48 -0.59
N ALA A 157 -3.40 -21.55 0.75
CA ALA A 157 -4.41 -20.93 1.59
C ALA A 157 -4.04 -19.51 2.07
N ILE A 158 -2.88 -18.95 1.66
CA ILE A 158 -2.45 -17.61 2.06
C ILE A 158 -3.49 -16.57 1.61
N ASP A 159 -3.96 -15.76 2.55
CA ASP A 159 -4.98 -14.73 2.34
C ASP A 159 -4.51 -13.33 2.78
N HIS A 160 -3.20 -13.11 2.86
CA HIS A 160 -2.62 -11.84 3.27
C HIS A 160 -1.46 -11.39 2.38
N ILE A 161 -1.02 -10.14 2.56
CA ILE A 161 0.11 -9.54 1.85
C ILE A 161 0.72 -8.39 2.65
N SER A 162 2.06 -8.25 2.68
CA SER A 162 2.69 -7.05 3.23
C SER A 162 2.29 -5.77 2.47
N ILE A 163 2.13 -4.67 3.21
CA ILE A 163 1.71 -3.37 2.64
C ILE A 163 2.62 -2.95 1.49
N ARG A 164 3.94 -3.07 1.66
CA ARG A 164 4.92 -2.71 0.63
C ARG A 164 4.77 -3.54 -0.66
N GLN A 165 4.47 -4.83 -0.57
CA GLN A 165 4.29 -5.68 -1.75
C GLN A 165 3.02 -5.33 -2.50
N LEU A 166 1.94 -5.04 -1.77
CA LEU A 166 0.69 -4.57 -2.37
C LEU A 166 0.90 -3.23 -3.10
N GLN A 167 1.64 -2.30 -2.49
CA GLN A 167 2.00 -1.03 -3.12
C GLN A 167 2.84 -1.24 -4.39
N LEU A 168 3.86 -2.09 -4.37
CA LEU A 168 4.70 -2.39 -5.56
C LEU A 168 3.89 -3.01 -6.69
N MET A 169 3.00 -3.95 -6.38
CA MET A 169 2.15 -4.60 -7.36
C MET A 169 1.22 -3.59 -8.03
N LEU A 170 0.50 -2.78 -7.23
CA LEU A 170 -0.43 -1.78 -7.76
C LEU A 170 0.30 -0.66 -8.49
N LEU A 171 1.50 -0.25 -8.05
CA LEU A 171 2.36 0.69 -8.76
C LEU A 171 2.68 0.19 -10.17
N LYS A 172 3.06 -1.09 -10.31
CA LYS A 172 3.37 -1.68 -11.62
C LYS A 172 2.14 -1.66 -12.54
N VAL A 173 0.97 -2.03 -12.03
CA VAL A 173 -0.29 -1.95 -12.81
C VAL A 173 -0.61 -0.51 -13.21
N ALA A 174 -0.49 0.44 -12.28
CA ALA A 174 -0.78 1.85 -12.55
C ALA A 174 0.12 2.42 -13.65
N LEU A 175 1.43 2.14 -13.60
CA LEU A 175 2.40 2.57 -14.62
C LEU A 175 2.06 1.98 -16.00
N LEU A 176 1.71 0.69 -16.07
CA LEU A 176 1.30 0.05 -17.33
C LEU A 176 0.07 0.69 -17.96
N LEU A 177 -0.84 1.22 -17.14
CA LEU A 177 -2.04 1.94 -17.60
C LEU A 177 -1.77 3.41 -17.97
N GLY A 178 -0.52 3.87 -17.91
CA GLY A 178 -0.14 5.26 -18.26
C GLY A 178 -0.51 6.28 -17.18
N ILE A 179 -0.67 5.85 -15.93
CA ILE A 179 -0.90 6.75 -14.80
C ILE A 179 0.41 7.46 -14.46
N GLU A 180 0.32 8.78 -14.34
CA GLU A 180 1.46 9.63 -14.03
C GLU A 180 1.67 9.68 -12.52
N ILE A 181 2.87 9.32 -12.04
CA ILE A 181 3.16 9.17 -10.61
C ILE A 181 4.41 9.97 -10.26
N HIS A 182 4.26 10.89 -9.31
CA HIS A 182 5.33 11.75 -8.81
C HIS A 182 5.63 11.41 -7.35
N VAL A 183 6.83 10.90 -7.11
CA VAL A 183 7.37 10.64 -5.76
C VAL A 183 8.19 11.83 -5.27
N ASN A 184 8.39 11.95 -3.95
CA ASN A 184 9.01 13.11 -3.31
C ASN A 184 8.26 14.43 -3.57
N VAL A 185 6.94 14.35 -3.79
CA VAL A 185 6.08 15.52 -3.98
C VAL A 185 4.98 15.50 -2.92
N GLU A 186 5.02 16.47 -2.02
CA GLU A 186 4.03 16.61 -0.96
C GLU A 186 2.96 17.61 -1.36
N PHE A 187 1.70 17.16 -1.37
CA PHE A 187 0.55 18.06 -1.47
C PHE A 187 0.44 18.94 -0.21
N ARG A 188 0.27 20.25 -0.40
CA ARG A 188 0.14 21.24 0.67
C ARG A 188 -1.26 21.85 0.75
N GLY A 189 -1.93 22.02 -0.38
CA GLY A 189 -3.24 22.65 -0.42
C GLY A 189 -3.82 22.77 -1.83
N LEU A 190 -5.06 23.25 -1.89
CA LEU A 190 -5.72 23.61 -3.14
C LEU A 190 -5.45 25.08 -3.47
N ILE A 191 -5.19 25.36 -4.74
CA ILE A 191 -5.14 26.71 -5.28
C ILE A 191 -6.48 26.93 -6.00
N GLU A 192 -7.25 27.91 -5.51
CA GLU A 192 -8.53 28.26 -6.13
C GLU A 192 -8.30 28.91 -7.52
N PRO A 193 -9.21 28.67 -8.48
CA PRO A 193 -9.24 29.40 -9.74
C PRO A 193 -9.20 30.93 -9.50
N PRO A 194 -8.37 31.71 -10.24
CA PRO A 194 -8.30 33.17 -10.06
C PRO A 194 -9.61 33.87 -10.42
N GLU A 195 -9.84 35.08 -9.90
CA GLU A 195 -11.02 35.88 -10.21
C GLU A 195 -11.02 36.38 -11.66
N ASP A 196 -9.86 36.81 -12.16
CA ASP A 196 -9.67 37.16 -13.56
C ASP A 196 -9.70 35.88 -14.41
N GLN A 197 -10.74 35.78 -15.24
CA GLN A 197 -11.00 34.68 -16.18
C GLN A 197 -11.14 35.22 -17.62
N GLU A 198 -10.77 36.48 -17.89
CA GLU A 198 -10.98 37.14 -19.18
C GLU A 198 -10.01 36.63 -20.25
N ASN A 199 -8.74 36.43 -19.87
CA ASN A 199 -7.67 36.04 -20.80
C ASN A 199 -7.39 34.53 -20.81
N GLU A 200 -7.39 33.87 -19.64
CA GLU A 200 -7.17 32.43 -19.51
C GLU A 200 -8.16 31.83 -18.50
N ARG A 201 -8.84 30.74 -18.91
CA ARG A 201 -9.77 30.01 -18.03
C ARG A 201 -9.02 29.01 -17.16
N ILE A 202 -8.26 29.50 -16.19
CA ILE A 202 -7.46 28.69 -15.28
C ILE A 202 -8.38 28.03 -14.24
N GLY A 203 -8.36 26.70 -14.19
CA GLY A 203 -9.12 25.87 -13.25
C GLY A 203 -8.42 25.64 -11.89
N TRP A 204 -8.86 24.60 -11.19
CA TRP A 204 -8.31 24.23 -9.88
C TRP A 204 -6.92 23.61 -10.01
N ARG A 205 -5.98 24.05 -9.16
CA ARG A 205 -4.61 23.54 -9.09
C ARG A 205 -4.24 23.09 -7.67
N ALA A 206 -3.08 22.48 -7.52
CA ALA A 206 -2.55 22.04 -6.24
C ALA A 206 -1.30 22.82 -5.89
N GLU A 207 -1.18 23.24 -4.64
CA GLU A 207 0.09 23.66 -4.08
C GLU A 207 0.88 22.42 -3.67
N VAL A 208 2.09 22.26 -4.21
CA VAL A 208 2.98 21.14 -3.85
C VAL A 208 4.36 21.61 -3.37
N HIS A 209 5.02 20.74 -2.61
CA HIS A 209 6.43 20.89 -2.24
C HIS A 209 7.26 19.77 -2.92
N PRO A 210 8.35 20.11 -3.62
CA PRO A 210 8.89 21.45 -3.86
C PRO A 210 8.02 22.28 -4.84
N ARG A 211 7.94 23.60 -4.64
CA ARG A 211 7.11 24.52 -5.45
C ARG A 211 7.57 24.62 -6.92
N THR A 212 8.77 24.19 -7.24
CA THR A 212 9.29 24.18 -8.61
C THR A 212 8.85 22.94 -9.41
N HIS A 213 8.14 22.01 -8.78
CA HIS A 213 7.72 20.78 -9.45
C HIS A 213 6.66 21.07 -10.54
N PRO A 214 6.77 20.48 -11.75
CA PRO A 214 5.86 20.79 -12.88
C PRO A 214 4.36 20.55 -12.62
N VAL A 215 4.04 19.69 -11.65
CA VAL A 215 2.64 19.45 -11.20
C VAL A 215 1.93 20.70 -10.69
N ASN A 216 2.64 21.76 -10.26
CA ASN A 216 1.97 23.00 -9.84
C ASN A 216 1.15 23.65 -10.96
N GLU A 217 1.47 23.35 -12.23
CA GLU A 217 0.69 23.82 -13.40
C GLU A 217 -0.43 22.86 -13.82
N LEU A 218 -0.59 21.73 -13.11
CA LEU A 218 -1.65 20.78 -13.42
C LEU A 218 -3.00 21.31 -12.94
N GLU A 219 -3.89 21.59 -13.88
CA GLU A 219 -5.32 21.78 -13.63
C GLU A 219 -6.07 20.45 -13.55
N PHE A 220 -7.01 20.33 -12.61
CA PHE A 220 -7.83 19.12 -12.42
C PHE A 220 -9.25 19.41 -11.96
N ASP A 221 -10.17 18.49 -12.29
CA ASP A 221 -11.61 18.59 -11.98
C ASP A 221 -12.02 17.65 -10.84
N VAL A 222 -11.14 16.69 -10.51
CA VAL A 222 -11.33 15.70 -9.44
C VAL A 222 -10.06 15.61 -8.61
N ILE A 223 -10.21 15.64 -7.28
CA ILE A 223 -9.13 15.33 -6.35
C ILE A 223 -9.56 14.26 -5.34
N ILE A 224 -8.69 13.27 -5.14
CA ILE A 224 -8.92 12.15 -4.22
C ILE A 224 -7.87 12.16 -3.12
N GLY A 225 -8.31 12.31 -1.87
CA GLY A 225 -7.48 12.12 -0.68
C GLY A 225 -7.34 10.63 -0.37
N ALA A 226 -6.11 10.11 -0.40
CA ALA A 226 -5.75 8.73 -0.09
C ALA A 226 -4.46 8.67 0.77
N ASP A 227 -4.22 9.71 1.56
CA ASP A 227 -2.97 9.98 2.30
C ASP A 227 -2.99 9.48 3.76
N GLY A 228 -3.98 8.65 4.09
CA GLY A 228 -4.18 8.00 5.38
C GLY A 228 -4.70 8.97 6.45
N ARG A 229 -4.37 8.68 7.72
CA ARG A 229 -4.84 9.45 8.90
C ARG A 229 -4.59 10.95 8.85
N ARG A 230 -3.59 11.43 8.10
CA ARG A 230 -3.25 12.87 8.04
C ARG A 230 -4.35 13.71 7.37
N ASN A 231 -5.09 13.13 6.42
CA ASN A 231 -6.14 13.78 5.64
C ASN A 231 -5.89 15.27 5.32
N THR A 232 -5.08 15.52 4.30
CA THR A 232 -4.69 16.88 3.89
C THR A 232 -5.80 17.70 3.22
N LEU A 233 -6.96 17.10 2.92
CA LEU A 233 -8.09 17.80 2.32
C LEU A 233 -9.05 18.37 3.37
N SER A 234 -9.30 19.68 3.27
CA SER A 234 -10.24 20.38 4.14
C SER A 234 -11.70 20.13 3.73
N GLY A 235 -12.63 20.42 4.64
CA GLY A 235 -14.08 20.30 4.40
C GLY A 235 -14.69 18.93 4.76
N PHE A 236 -13.91 18.03 5.34
CA PHE A 236 -14.37 16.73 5.82
C PHE A 236 -14.35 16.68 7.34
N ARG A 237 -15.54 16.74 7.96
CA ARG A 237 -15.66 16.56 9.41
C ARG A 237 -15.44 15.09 9.77
N ARG A 238 -14.78 14.85 10.91
CA ARG A 238 -14.46 13.51 11.41
C ARG A 238 -15.34 13.18 12.60
N LYS A 239 -15.94 11.98 12.55
CA LYS A 239 -16.53 11.32 13.70
C LYS A 239 -15.48 10.46 14.36
N GLU A 240 -15.26 10.71 15.63
CA GLU A 240 -14.41 9.88 16.48
C GLU A 240 -15.28 8.83 17.16
N PHE A 241 -14.88 7.56 17.03
CA PHE A 241 -15.45 6.45 17.76
C PHE A 241 -14.43 6.04 18.82
N ARG A 242 -14.71 6.38 20.08
CA ARG A 242 -13.85 6.04 21.21
C ARG A 242 -14.34 4.78 21.90
N GLY A 243 -13.54 3.72 21.83
CA GLY A 243 -13.77 2.46 22.52
C GLY A 243 -13.10 2.40 23.89
N LYS A 244 -13.06 1.20 24.48
CA LYS A 244 -12.17 0.92 25.62
C LYS A 244 -10.71 1.06 25.16
N LEU A 245 -9.84 1.46 26.08
CA LEU A 245 -8.40 1.57 25.83
C LEU A 245 -7.87 0.32 25.11
N ALA A 246 -7.17 0.54 24.01
CA ALA A 246 -6.70 -0.51 23.12
C ALA A 246 -5.29 -0.17 22.64
N ILE A 247 -4.32 -0.97 23.05
CA ILE A 247 -2.91 -0.75 22.69
C ILE A 247 -2.48 -1.90 21.80
N ALA A 248 -2.27 -1.63 20.52
CA ALA A 248 -1.78 -2.62 19.58
C ALA A 248 -0.27 -2.57 19.47
N ILE A 249 0.37 -3.73 19.42
CA ILE A 249 1.78 -3.91 19.13
C ILE A 249 1.89 -4.72 17.85
N THR A 250 2.61 -4.19 16.86
CA THR A 250 3.00 -4.96 15.68
C THR A 250 4.49 -5.27 15.73
N ALA A 251 4.88 -6.48 15.37
CA ALA A 251 6.27 -6.90 15.28
C ALA A 251 6.51 -7.69 13.99
N ASN A 252 7.64 -7.44 13.35
CA ASN A 252 8.09 -8.18 12.18
C ASN A 252 9.43 -8.87 12.49
N PHE A 253 9.47 -10.19 12.35
CA PHE A 253 10.71 -10.96 12.44
C PHE A 253 11.15 -11.46 11.07
N ILE A 254 12.45 -11.70 10.89
CA ILE A 254 13.04 -12.18 9.64
C ILE A 254 12.53 -13.59 9.35
N ASN A 255 11.85 -13.78 8.22
CA ASN A 255 11.50 -15.09 7.69
C ASN A 255 12.60 -15.58 6.74
N ARG A 256 13.32 -16.64 7.14
CA ARG A 256 14.41 -17.23 6.34
C ARG A 256 13.91 -18.30 5.37
N ASN A 257 12.60 -18.58 5.36
CA ASN A 257 11.95 -19.56 4.51
C ASN A 257 12.54 -20.98 4.68
N THR A 258 13.02 -21.32 5.88
CA THR A 258 13.47 -22.68 6.20
C THR A 258 12.29 -23.64 6.30
N THR A 259 12.55 -24.94 6.19
CA THR A 259 11.51 -25.98 6.35
C THR A 259 10.90 -26.00 7.74
N ALA A 260 11.65 -25.62 8.78
CA ALA A 260 11.15 -25.48 10.14
C ALA A 260 10.15 -24.31 10.24
N GLU A 261 10.52 -23.13 9.77
CA GLU A 261 9.63 -21.96 9.71
C GLU A 261 8.37 -22.24 8.87
N ALA A 262 8.51 -22.96 7.76
CA ALA A 262 7.39 -23.30 6.88
C ALA A 262 6.33 -24.20 7.54
N LYS A 263 6.71 -25.00 8.55
CA LYS A 263 5.78 -25.89 9.28
C LYS A 263 4.97 -25.22 10.37
N VAL A 264 5.43 -24.09 10.90
CA VAL A 264 4.73 -23.38 12.00
C VAL A 264 3.38 -22.88 11.50
N GLU A 265 2.28 -23.21 12.17
CA GLU A 265 0.95 -22.78 11.75
C GLU A 265 0.73 -21.29 12.01
N GLU A 266 -0.04 -20.66 11.12
CA GLU A 266 -0.47 -19.27 11.31
C GLU A 266 -1.58 -19.17 12.36
N ILE A 267 -1.73 -17.98 12.93
CA ILE A 267 -2.77 -17.69 13.93
C ILE A 267 -3.71 -16.68 13.30
N SER A 268 -4.79 -17.18 12.68
CA SER A 268 -5.83 -16.34 12.08
C SER A 268 -6.76 -15.80 13.18
N GLY A 269 -6.48 -14.61 13.71
CA GLY A 269 -7.44 -13.90 14.57
C GLY A 269 -7.83 -14.65 15.86
N VAL A 270 -6.88 -15.20 16.61
CA VAL A 270 -7.21 -15.80 17.91
C VAL A 270 -7.49 -14.68 18.91
N ALA A 271 -8.77 -14.39 19.13
CA ALA A 271 -9.21 -13.49 20.18
C ALA A 271 -9.35 -14.23 21.52
N PHE A 272 -9.15 -13.53 22.63
CA PHE A 272 -9.27 -14.06 23.99
C PHE A 272 -10.57 -14.84 24.21
N ILE A 273 -11.66 -14.34 23.65
CA ILE A 273 -13.00 -14.93 23.78
C ILE A 273 -13.04 -16.38 23.30
N PHE A 274 -12.26 -16.73 22.27
CA PHE A 274 -12.29 -18.06 21.65
C PHE A 274 -11.22 -19.01 22.21
N ASN A 275 -10.15 -18.50 22.83
CA ASN A 275 -9.06 -19.33 23.34
C ASN A 275 -8.54 -18.87 24.71
N GLN A 276 -9.45 -18.77 25.68
CA GLN A 276 -9.15 -18.23 27.01
C GLN A 276 -8.01 -18.97 27.72
N LYS A 277 -7.94 -20.30 27.55
CA LYS A 277 -6.89 -21.14 28.15
C LYS A 277 -5.51 -20.70 27.65
N PHE A 278 -5.33 -20.52 26.33
CA PHE A 278 -4.06 -20.07 25.77
C PHE A 278 -3.59 -18.73 26.37
N PHE A 279 -4.48 -17.75 26.51
CA PHE A 279 -4.11 -16.45 27.06
C PHE A 279 -3.87 -16.47 28.58
N GLN A 280 -4.58 -17.35 29.32
CA GLN A 280 -4.29 -17.58 30.73
C GLN A 280 -2.90 -18.21 30.89
N ASP A 281 -2.60 -19.27 30.13
CA ASP A 281 -1.31 -19.95 30.13
C ASP A 281 -0.17 -18.98 29.75
N LEU A 282 -0.39 -18.13 28.74
CA LEU A 282 0.56 -17.07 28.35
C LEU A 282 0.84 -16.12 29.52
N ARG A 283 -0.22 -15.62 30.17
CA ARG A 283 -0.10 -14.69 31.30
C ARG A 283 0.63 -15.32 32.48
N GLU A 284 0.30 -16.56 32.83
CA GLU A 284 0.93 -17.28 33.92
C GLU A 284 2.41 -17.57 33.66
N ALA A 285 2.75 -17.94 32.42
CA ALA A 285 4.13 -18.29 32.05
C ALA A 285 5.04 -17.06 31.85
N THR A 286 4.51 -15.94 31.36
CA THR A 286 5.32 -14.80 30.87
C THR A 286 4.99 -13.45 31.53
N GLY A 287 3.86 -13.34 32.22
CA GLY A 287 3.31 -12.06 32.70
C GLY A 287 2.70 -11.18 31.60
N ILE A 288 2.58 -11.68 30.37
CA ILE A 288 2.01 -10.96 29.22
C ILE A 288 0.50 -11.20 29.18
N ASP A 289 -0.29 -10.13 29.23
CA ASP A 289 -1.76 -10.19 29.16
C ASP A 289 -2.27 -9.52 27.87
N LEU A 290 -2.85 -10.34 26.98
CA LEU A 290 -3.31 -9.94 25.65
C LEU A 290 -4.82 -10.16 25.49
N GLU A 291 -5.46 -9.29 24.71
CA GLU A 291 -6.85 -9.45 24.26
C GLU A 291 -6.94 -10.26 22.97
N ASN A 292 -5.94 -10.16 22.09
CA ASN A 292 -5.81 -10.92 20.86
C ASN A 292 -4.35 -11.02 20.42
N ILE A 293 -4.07 -12.02 19.60
CA ILE A 293 -2.81 -12.13 18.85
C ILE A 293 -3.08 -12.78 17.48
N VAL A 294 -2.40 -12.26 16.47
CA VAL A 294 -2.44 -12.75 15.09
C VAL A 294 -1.00 -12.96 14.64
N TYR A 295 -0.80 -14.04 13.89
CA TYR A 295 0.47 -14.37 13.27
C TYR A 295 0.25 -14.71 11.80
N TYR A 296 0.88 -13.92 10.92
CA TYR A 296 0.96 -14.19 9.49
C TYR A 296 2.39 -14.49 9.08
N LYS A 297 2.56 -15.52 8.25
CA LYS A 297 3.85 -15.91 7.67
C LYS A 297 3.94 -15.38 6.26
N ASP A 298 4.48 -14.18 6.13
CA ASP A 298 4.64 -13.48 4.85
C ASP A 298 6.13 -13.31 4.51
N ASP A 299 6.52 -12.21 3.85
CA ASP A 299 7.93 -11.83 3.67
C ASP A 299 8.67 -11.70 5.03
N THR A 300 7.92 -11.46 6.10
CA THR A 300 8.33 -11.48 7.50
C THR A 300 7.41 -12.42 8.30
N HIS A 301 7.86 -12.87 9.46
CA HIS A 301 6.95 -13.40 10.48
C HIS A 301 6.31 -12.20 11.16
N TYR A 302 5.08 -11.87 10.76
CA TYR A 302 4.35 -10.70 11.24
C TYR A 302 3.44 -11.10 12.39
N PHE A 303 3.55 -10.37 13.48
CA PHE A 303 2.66 -10.46 14.63
C PHE A 303 1.96 -9.14 14.84
N VAL A 304 0.67 -9.21 15.16
CA VAL A 304 -0.05 -8.10 15.77
C VAL A 304 -0.81 -8.60 16.99
N MET A 305 -0.73 -7.85 18.07
CA MET A 305 -1.35 -8.20 19.33
C MET A 305 -1.93 -6.97 20.00
N THR A 306 -3.03 -7.16 20.72
CA THR A 306 -3.59 -6.12 21.58
C THR A 306 -3.23 -6.43 23.02
N ALA A 307 -2.39 -5.59 23.63
CA ALA A 307 -1.94 -5.77 25.00
C ALA A 307 -2.78 -4.94 25.98
N LYS A 308 -3.01 -5.49 27.18
CA LYS A 308 -3.63 -4.73 28.26
C LYS A 308 -2.62 -3.77 28.87
N LYS A 309 -3.06 -2.53 29.15
CA LYS A 309 -2.23 -1.47 29.74
C LYS A 309 -1.45 -1.94 30.97
N GLN A 310 -2.13 -2.64 31.88
CA GLN A 310 -1.53 -3.10 33.13
C GLN A 310 -0.34 -4.05 32.90
N SER A 311 -0.45 -4.96 31.93
CA SER A 311 0.66 -5.86 31.59
C SER A 311 1.85 -5.11 30.99
N LEU A 312 1.61 -4.07 30.19
CA LEU A 312 2.68 -3.23 29.66
C LEU A 312 3.41 -2.43 30.74
N LEU A 313 2.69 -1.96 31.77
CA LEU A 313 3.28 -1.30 32.93
C LEU A 313 4.11 -2.29 33.76
N GLU A 314 3.55 -3.45 34.08
CA GLU A 314 4.21 -4.50 34.87
C GLU A 314 5.47 -5.05 34.19
N LYS A 315 5.47 -5.16 32.86
CA LYS A 315 6.63 -5.57 32.06
C LYS A 315 7.59 -4.41 31.77
N GLY A 316 7.33 -3.21 32.29
CA GLY A 316 8.18 -2.04 32.12
C GLY A 316 8.25 -1.49 30.69
N VAL A 317 7.32 -1.89 29.81
CA VAL A 317 7.21 -1.36 28.45
C VAL A 317 6.74 0.10 28.51
N ILE A 318 5.76 0.37 29.35
CA ILE A 318 5.29 1.72 29.66
C ILE A 318 5.89 2.14 31.00
N LEU A 319 6.53 3.31 31.04
CA LEU A 319 7.26 3.80 32.22
C LEU A 319 6.32 4.42 33.27
N HIS A 320 5.37 5.25 32.82
CA HIS A 320 4.41 5.93 33.68
C HIS A 320 2.98 5.77 33.18
N ASP A 321 2.03 5.58 34.10
CA ASP A 321 0.61 5.46 33.79
C ASP A 321 -0.04 6.85 33.65
N TYR A 322 -0.02 7.38 32.42
CA TYR A 322 -0.73 8.62 32.08
C TYR A 322 -2.19 8.36 31.70
N ALA A 323 -3.09 9.25 32.12
CA ALA A 323 -4.51 9.18 31.76
C ALA A 323 -4.77 9.51 30.27
N ASP A 324 -3.95 10.38 29.69
CA ASP A 324 -3.98 10.73 28.28
C ASP A 324 -3.25 9.68 27.44
N THR A 325 -3.88 9.18 26.37
CA THR A 325 -3.32 8.07 25.57
C THR A 325 -2.15 8.51 24.69
N GLU A 326 -2.14 9.76 24.23
CA GLU A 326 -1.03 10.30 23.44
C GLU A 326 0.24 10.41 24.30
N MET A 327 0.11 10.89 25.54
CA MET A 327 1.22 10.87 26.51
C MET A 327 1.61 9.46 26.93
N LEU A 328 0.65 8.58 27.18
CA LEU A 328 0.87 7.19 27.59
C LEU A 328 1.73 6.42 26.56
N LEU A 329 1.45 6.62 25.27
CA LEU A 329 2.13 5.94 24.16
C LEU A 329 3.24 6.80 23.52
N SER A 330 3.59 7.92 24.16
CA SER A 330 4.64 8.80 23.66
C SER A 330 6.00 8.09 23.67
N ARG A 331 6.89 8.45 22.75
CA ARG A 331 8.23 7.86 22.65
C ARG A 331 9.05 8.01 23.93
N ALA A 332 8.80 9.05 24.73
CA ALA A 332 9.49 9.27 26.00
C ALA A 332 9.00 8.34 27.11
N ASN A 333 7.78 7.80 27.00
CA ASN A 333 7.16 6.95 28.00
C ASN A 333 7.22 5.45 27.66
N VAL A 334 7.81 5.09 26.51
CA VAL A 334 7.94 3.71 26.04
C VAL A 334 9.40 3.27 26.11
N ASP A 335 9.70 2.27 26.93
CA ASP A 335 11.01 1.61 26.91
C ASP A 335 11.09 0.67 25.70
N GLN A 336 11.89 1.07 24.73
CA GLN A 336 12.05 0.33 23.48
C GLN A 336 12.65 -1.07 23.69
N LYS A 337 13.55 -1.27 24.66
CA LYS A 337 14.15 -2.59 24.92
C LYS A 337 13.12 -3.53 25.55
N ALA A 338 12.35 -3.03 26.50
CA ALA A 338 11.25 -3.78 27.11
C ALA A 338 10.19 -4.14 26.06
N LEU A 339 9.83 -3.21 25.17
CA LEU A 339 8.91 -3.47 24.05
C LEU A 339 9.40 -4.60 23.13
N LEU A 340 10.68 -4.59 22.78
CA LEU A 340 11.29 -5.66 21.96
C LEU A 340 11.24 -7.02 22.68
N SER A 341 11.50 -7.04 23.99
CA SER A 341 11.41 -8.26 24.79
C SER A 341 9.97 -8.78 24.85
N TYR A 342 9.02 -7.90 25.16
CA TYR A 342 7.60 -8.21 25.25
C TYR A 342 7.06 -8.81 23.95
N ALA A 343 7.33 -8.16 22.82
CA ALA A 343 6.86 -8.64 21.52
C ALA A 343 7.49 -9.98 21.11
N ARG A 344 8.79 -10.18 21.39
CA ARG A 344 9.48 -11.44 21.11
C ARG A 344 8.94 -12.59 21.95
N GLU A 345 8.78 -12.36 23.25
CA GLU A 345 8.29 -13.37 24.20
C GLU A 345 6.86 -13.79 23.88
N ALA A 346 5.98 -12.83 23.56
CA ALA A 346 4.62 -13.12 23.10
C ALA A 346 4.62 -13.93 21.78
N ALA A 347 5.45 -13.56 20.81
CA ALA A 347 5.56 -14.26 19.53
C ALA A 347 6.09 -15.70 19.71
N ASP A 348 7.13 -15.87 20.52
CA ASP A 348 7.75 -17.18 20.79
C ASP A 348 6.76 -18.15 21.45
N PHE A 349 6.09 -17.70 22.50
CA PHE A 349 5.06 -18.49 23.17
C PHE A 349 3.90 -18.83 22.23
N SER A 350 3.40 -17.84 21.48
CA SER A 350 2.24 -18.03 20.60
C SER A 350 2.47 -19.04 19.47
N THR A 351 3.73 -19.24 19.08
CA THR A 351 4.12 -20.23 18.07
C THR A 351 4.61 -21.54 18.68
N ASN A 352 4.33 -21.79 19.96
CA ASN A 352 4.79 -22.95 20.71
C ASN A 352 6.32 -23.16 20.63
N HIS A 353 7.08 -22.06 20.57
CA HIS A 353 8.54 -22.07 20.42
C HIS A 353 9.04 -22.80 19.16
N GLN A 354 8.19 -22.93 18.13
CA GLN A 354 8.55 -23.66 16.90
C GLN A 354 9.31 -22.79 15.89
N LEU A 355 9.25 -21.47 16.01
CA LEU A 355 10.06 -20.57 15.21
C LEU A 355 11.53 -20.62 15.69
N PRO A 356 12.50 -21.07 14.86
CA PRO A 356 13.86 -21.34 15.34
C PRO A 356 14.59 -20.09 15.86
N LYS A 357 14.28 -18.92 15.30
CA LYS A 357 14.94 -17.66 15.66
C LYS A 357 14.07 -16.45 15.37
N LEU A 358 13.82 -15.64 16.41
CA LEU A 358 13.06 -14.38 16.34
C LEU A 358 13.98 -13.15 16.32
N ASP A 359 14.69 -13.01 15.20
CA ASP A 359 15.43 -11.78 14.89
C ASP A 359 14.48 -10.76 14.27
N PHE A 360 14.44 -9.54 14.80
CA PHE A 360 13.61 -8.49 14.24
C PHE A 360 14.06 -8.13 12.82
N ALA A 361 13.09 -7.95 11.93
CA ALA A 361 13.29 -7.26 10.67
C ALA A 361 13.65 -5.79 10.94
N ILE A 362 14.16 -5.10 9.92
CA ILE A 362 14.57 -3.71 10.03
C ILE A 362 13.53 -2.80 9.36
N ASN A 363 13.10 -1.76 10.11
CA ASN A 363 12.18 -0.75 9.62
C ASN A 363 12.92 0.34 8.78
N HIS A 364 12.19 1.34 8.31
CA HIS A 364 12.75 2.40 7.45
C HIS A 364 13.72 3.36 8.15
N TYR A 365 13.83 3.30 9.49
CA TYR A 365 14.82 4.05 10.26
C TYR A 365 16.08 3.23 10.57
N GLY A 366 16.19 1.99 10.06
CA GLY A 366 17.31 1.12 10.40
C GLY A 366 17.21 0.48 11.78
N GLN A 367 16.03 0.49 12.41
CA GLN A 367 15.77 -0.03 13.75
C GLN A 367 14.98 -1.34 13.70
N PRO A 368 15.03 -2.17 14.76
CA PRO A 368 14.14 -3.32 14.91
C PRO A 368 12.67 -2.96 14.70
N ASP A 369 11.98 -3.73 13.87
CA ASP A 369 10.62 -3.44 13.40
C ASP A 369 9.56 -3.91 14.41
N VAL A 370 9.41 -3.11 15.46
CA VAL A 370 8.31 -3.17 16.44
C VAL A 370 7.70 -1.77 16.60
N ALA A 371 6.39 -1.69 16.72
CA ALA A 371 5.68 -0.42 16.92
C ALA A 371 4.44 -0.61 17.78
N MET A 372 4.14 0.42 18.59
CA MET A 372 2.90 0.53 19.37
C MET A 372 1.96 1.54 18.72
N PHE A 373 0.66 1.22 18.73
CA PHE A 373 -0.40 2.05 18.16
C PHE A 373 -1.57 2.19 19.13
N ASP A 374 -2.15 3.39 19.14
CA ASP A 374 -3.43 3.65 19.81
C ASP A 374 -4.59 3.18 18.92
N PHE A 375 -5.31 2.15 19.35
CA PHE A 375 -6.55 1.68 18.74
C PHE A 375 -7.80 2.12 19.51
N THR A 376 -7.65 3.00 20.50
CA THR A 376 -8.76 3.46 21.35
C THR A 376 -9.73 4.33 20.56
N CYS A 377 -9.21 5.14 19.64
CA CYS A 377 -9.99 6.06 18.83
C CYS A 377 -9.87 5.67 17.36
N MET A 378 -11.01 5.44 16.71
CA MET A 378 -11.09 5.27 15.25
C MET A 378 -11.82 6.47 14.65
N TYR A 379 -11.28 6.98 13.54
CA TYR A 379 -11.87 8.13 12.85
C TYR A 379 -12.55 7.72 11.55
N ALA A 380 -13.75 8.28 11.31
CA ALA A 380 -14.45 8.19 10.03
C ALA A 380 -14.86 9.58 9.55
N SER A 381 -14.75 9.84 8.26
CA SER A 381 -15.31 11.07 7.68
C SER A 381 -16.85 11.00 7.68
N GLU A 382 -17.52 12.12 7.95
CA GLU A 382 -18.99 12.20 7.88
C GLU A 382 -19.53 11.99 6.46
N ASN A 383 -18.76 12.45 5.47
CA ASN A 383 -19.07 12.36 4.06
C ASN A 383 -17.86 11.83 3.29
N ALA A 384 -18.11 11.01 2.26
CA ALA A 384 -17.04 10.49 1.41
C ALA A 384 -16.60 11.48 0.32
N ALA A 385 -17.48 12.41 -0.05
CA ALA A 385 -17.22 13.38 -1.10
C ALA A 385 -17.93 14.72 -0.83
N LEU A 386 -17.47 15.76 -1.51
CA LEU A 386 -18.08 17.09 -1.60
C LEU A 386 -17.73 17.72 -2.95
N VAL A 387 -18.45 18.79 -3.33
CA VAL A 387 -18.14 19.58 -4.53
C VAL A 387 -17.80 21.00 -4.10
N ARG A 388 -16.69 21.53 -4.62
CA ARG A 388 -16.31 22.94 -4.50
C ARG A 388 -16.59 23.65 -5.81
N GLN A 389 -17.05 24.89 -5.74
CA GLN A 389 -17.25 25.74 -6.92
C GLN A 389 -16.71 27.15 -6.65
N ARG A 390 -15.83 27.60 -7.56
CA ARG A 390 -15.20 28.93 -7.53
C ARG A 390 -15.02 29.42 -8.96
N ASN A 391 -15.39 30.67 -9.23
CA ASN A 391 -15.20 31.35 -10.51
C ASN A 391 -15.62 30.51 -11.75
N GLY A 392 -16.74 29.80 -11.64
CA GLY A 392 -17.29 28.96 -12.71
C GLY A 392 -16.71 27.54 -12.82
N HIS A 393 -15.67 27.21 -12.04
CA HIS A 393 -15.01 25.90 -12.06
C HIS A 393 -15.45 25.02 -10.89
N LYS A 394 -15.87 23.79 -11.19
CA LYS A 394 -16.27 22.79 -10.20
C LYS A 394 -15.12 21.82 -9.93
N LEU A 395 -14.95 21.44 -8.67
CA LEU A 395 -14.00 20.43 -8.23
C LEU A 395 -14.74 19.37 -7.39
N LEU A 396 -14.71 18.12 -7.85
CA LEU A 396 -15.14 16.98 -7.04
C LEU A 396 -13.98 16.60 -6.10
N VAL A 397 -14.25 16.60 -4.80
CA VAL A 397 -13.29 16.24 -3.76
C VAL A 397 -13.81 14.98 -3.07
N ALA A 398 -13.02 13.91 -2.99
CA ALA A 398 -13.42 12.68 -2.30
C ALA A 398 -12.28 12.07 -1.47
N LEU A 399 -12.63 11.25 -0.48
CA LEU A 399 -11.71 10.52 0.38
C LEU A 399 -11.82 9.01 0.14
N VAL A 400 -10.69 8.30 0.24
CA VAL A 400 -10.63 6.83 0.13
C VAL A 400 -9.64 6.22 1.13
N GLY A 401 -9.84 4.95 1.47
CA GLY A 401 -8.99 4.21 2.40
C GLY A 401 -9.08 4.72 3.84
N ASP A 402 -7.98 4.65 4.59
CA ASP A 402 -7.92 5.10 5.99
C ASP A 402 -8.24 6.60 6.15
N SER A 403 -8.04 7.38 5.08
CA SER A 403 -8.48 8.77 5.07
C SER A 403 -10.00 8.90 4.98
N LEU A 404 -10.76 7.88 4.61
CA LEU A 404 -12.23 7.89 4.68
C LEU A 404 -12.70 7.25 5.99
N LEU A 405 -12.20 6.06 6.28
CA LEU A 405 -12.59 5.24 7.43
C LEU A 405 -11.35 4.49 7.91
N GLU A 406 -10.91 4.79 9.13
CA GLU A 406 -9.85 4.02 9.78
C GLU A 406 -10.36 2.63 10.17
N VAL A 407 -9.49 1.64 10.00
CA VAL A 407 -9.75 0.24 10.34
C VAL A 407 -8.87 -0.16 11.52
N SER A 408 -9.46 -0.91 12.46
CA SER A 408 -8.75 -1.55 13.56
C SER A 408 -8.81 -3.07 13.39
N GLU A 409 -7.67 -3.74 13.62
CA GLU A 409 -7.59 -5.20 13.65
C GLU A 409 -8.28 -5.81 14.88
N LYS A 410 -8.84 -5.01 15.81
CA LYS A 410 -9.66 -5.51 16.92
C LYS A 410 -10.92 -6.27 16.48
N LEU A 411 -11.36 -6.09 15.24
CA LEU A 411 -12.62 -6.61 14.70
C LEU A 411 -12.46 -7.81 13.76
N MET A 412 -11.23 -8.31 13.58
CA MET A 412 -10.95 -9.63 12.98
C MET A 412 -10.63 -10.61 14.09
#